data_AF-A0A960VES2-F1
#
_entry.id   AF-A0A960VES2-F1
#
_cell.length_a   1.000
_cell.length_b   1.000
_cell.length_c   1.000
_cell.angle_alpha   90.00
_cell.angle_beta   90.00
_cell.angle_gamma   90.00
#
_symmetry.space_group_name_H-M   'P 1'
#
loop_
_entity.id
_entity.type
_entity.pdbx_description
1 polymer ?
#
loop_
_entity_poly.entity_id
_entity_poly.type
_entity_poly.pdbx_seq_one_letter_code
_entity_poly.pdbx_strand_id
1 'polypeptide(L)'
;MTINSILPQITGVIAIIFILSSSFIVKKPGKNSWMIPGLLSVAFLVFSLISVFAEGPFGFWTEHTRNLWGNQIWFDLLLGVSIGWYFILPRARKEKMNIFLWGIIVLSSGCIGFTAMVARLLYLESGKEL
;
A
#
# COMPACT_ATOMS: atom_id res chain seq x y z
N MET A 1 -22.27 -10.05 14.38
CA MET A 1 -20.89 -10.13 13.86
C MET A 1 -20.34 -8.71 13.86
N THR A 2 -19.18 -8.45 14.46
CA THR A 2 -18.64 -7.09 14.58
C THR A 2 -17.88 -6.71 13.31
N ILE A 3 -17.75 -5.41 13.04
CA ILE A 3 -17.00 -4.95 11.85
C ILE A 3 -15.54 -5.45 11.87
N ASN A 4 -14.94 -5.49 13.06
CA ASN A 4 -13.57 -5.99 13.28
C ASN A 4 -13.43 -7.48 12.96
N SER A 5 -14.50 -8.26 13.08
CA SER A 5 -14.50 -9.69 12.73
C SER A 5 -14.94 -9.98 11.30
N ILE A 6 -15.24 -8.95 10.48
CA ILE A 6 -15.67 -9.10 9.08
C ILE A 6 -14.61 -8.53 8.13
N LEU A 7 -13.97 -7.43 8.53
CA LEU A 7 -12.99 -6.73 7.70
C LEU A 7 -11.87 -7.65 7.17
N PRO A 8 -11.23 -8.50 8.00
CA PRO A 8 -10.16 -9.38 7.50
C PRO A 8 -10.62 -10.37 6.42
N GLN A 9 -11.84 -10.90 6.53
CA GLN A 9 -12.39 -11.84 5.55
C GLN A 9 -12.69 -11.14 4.24
N ILE A 10 -13.32 -9.96 4.30
CA ILE A 10 -13.63 -9.18 3.11
C ILE A 10 -12.35 -8.77 2.38
N THR A 11 -11.38 -8.19 3.10
CA THR A 11 -10.13 -7.74 2.48
C THR A 11 -9.30 -8.93 1.97
N GLY A 12 -9.31 -10.07 2.66
CA GLY A 12 -8.70 -11.31 2.19
C GLY A 12 -9.30 -11.82 0.88
N VAL A 13 -10.64 -11.88 0.78
CA VAL A 13 -11.32 -12.28 -0.45
C VAL A 13 -11.02 -11.30 -1.60
N ILE A 14 -11.03 -9.99 -1.34
CA ILE A 14 -10.67 -8.97 -2.34
C ILE A 14 -9.23 -9.17 -2.84
N ALA A 15 -8.28 -9.42 -1.93
CA ALA A 15 -6.87 -9.66 -2.29
C ALA A 15 -6.72 -10.92 -3.14
N ILE A 16 -7.40 -12.02 -2.80
CA ILE A 16 -7.40 -13.26 -3.59
C ILE A 16 -7.94 -13.00 -4.99
N ILE A 17 -9.11 -12.35 -5.10
CA ILE A 17 -9.72 -12.03 -6.39
C ILE A 17 -8.79 -11.16 -7.22
N PHE A 18 -8.16 -10.15 -6.61
CA PHE A 18 -7.21 -9.28 -7.30
C PHE A 18 -5.98 -10.05 -7.81
N ILE A 19 -5.36 -10.90 -6.99
CA ILE A 19 -4.19 -11.71 -7.39
C ILE A 19 -4.58 -12.65 -8.53
N LEU A 20 -5.69 -13.38 -8.39
CA LEU A 20 -6.13 -14.32 -9.43
C LEU A 20 -6.45 -13.60 -10.73
N SER A 21 -7.27 -12.55 -10.68
CA SER A 21 -7.64 -11.79 -11.89
C SER A 21 -6.44 -11.15 -12.57
N SER A 22 -5.53 -10.53 -11.81
CA SER A 22 -4.33 -9.89 -12.35
C SER A 22 -3.34 -10.90 -12.95
N SER A 23 -3.29 -12.13 -12.45
CA SER A 23 -2.40 -13.18 -12.96
C SER A 23 -2.71 -13.61 -14.40
N PHE A 24 -3.96 -13.45 -14.83
CA PHE A 24 -4.40 -13.80 -16.19
C PHE A 24 -4.44 -12.59 -17.15
N ILE A 25 -4.21 -11.37 -16.64
CA ILE A 25 -4.25 -10.15 -17.44
C ILE A 25 -2.83 -9.73 -17.83
N VAL A 26 -2.43 -10.06 -19.05
CA VAL A 26 -1.15 -9.59 -19.63
C VAL A 26 -1.40 -8.28 -20.39
N LYS A 27 -1.77 -7.22 -19.68
CA LYS A 27 -1.89 -5.87 -20.25
C LYS A 27 -0.94 -4.92 -19.55
N LYS A 28 -0.29 -4.05 -20.33
CA LYS A 28 0.47 -2.93 -19.78
C LYS A 28 -0.45 -2.01 -18.98
N PRO A 29 0.03 -1.37 -17.91
CA PRO A 29 -0.75 -0.38 -17.18
C PRO A 29 -1.22 0.72 -18.14
N GLY A 30 -2.54 0.90 -18.28
CA GLY A 30 -3.09 1.93 -19.15
C GLY A 30 -3.00 3.34 -18.56
N LYS A 31 -3.45 4.34 -19.32
CA LYS A 31 -3.41 5.78 -18.98
C LYS A 31 -3.92 6.12 -17.57
N ASN A 32 -4.93 5.41 -17.10
CA ASN A 32 -5.60 5.64 -15.80
C ASN A 32 -5.21 4.62 -14.71
N SER A 33 -4.19 3.79 -14.96
CA SER A 33 -3.75 2.77 -14.00
C SER A 33 -3.29 3.33 -12.65
N TRP A 34 -2.89 4.60 -12.61
CA TRP A 34 -2.52 5.32 -11.40
C TRP A 34 -3.69 5.57 -10.43
N MET A 35 -4.93 5.57 -10.92
CA MET A 35 -6.10 5.91 -10.10
C MET A 35 -6.34 4.89 -9.00
N ILE A 36 -6.17 3.60 -9.28
CA ILE A 36 -6.40 2.51 -8.32
C ILE A 36 -5.49 2.66 -7.08
N PRO A 37 -4.15 2.69 -7.20
CA PRO A 37 -3.30 2.87 -6.03
C PRO A 37 -3.51 4.23 -5.36
N GLY A 38 -3.87 5.28 -6.11
CA GLY A 38 -4.22 6.58 -5.53
C GLY A 38 -5.47 6.52 -4.64
N LEU A 39 -6.53 5.89 -5.12
CA LEU A 39 -7.77 5.69 -4.35
C LEU A 39 -7.54 4.81 -3.12
N LEU A 40 -6.75 3.74 -3.24
CA LEU A 40 -6.38 2.89 -2.11
C LEU A 40 -5.58 3.67 -1.05
N SER A 41 -4.66 4.54 -1.47
CA SER A 41 -3.90 5.40 -0.57
C SER A 41 -4.83 6.32 0.23
N VAL A 42 -5.75 7.01 -0.45
CA VAL A 42 -6.71 7.92 0.19
C VAL A 42 -7.67 7.16 1.11
N ALA A 43 -8.24 6.04 0.65
CA ALA A 43 -9.15 5.23 1.44
C ALA A 43 -8.47 4.70 2.71
N PHE A 44 -7.22 4.22 2.59
CA PHE A 44 -6.49 3.73 3.75
C PHE A 44 -6.06 4.86 4.68
N LEU A 45 -5.69 6.03 4.17
CA LEU A 45 -5.43 7.21 4.99
C LEU A 45 -6.66 7.61 5.82
N VAL A 46 -7.84 7.67 5.20
CA VAL A 46 -9.08 7.99 5.91
C VAL A 46 -9.36 6.96 7.01
N PHE A 47 -9.22 5.67 6.70
CA PHE A 47 -9.38 4.62 7.70
C PHE A 47 -8.36 4.76 8.85
N SER A 48 -7.08 5.00 8.55
CA SER A 48 -6.04 5.20 9.56
C SER A 48 -6.30 6.43 10.42
N LEU A 49 -6.78 7.54 9.84
CA LEU A 49 -7.16 8.72 10.63
C LEU A 49 -8.31 8.40 11.58
N ILE A 50 -9.34 7.68 11.13
CA ILE A 50 -10.44 7.23 12.00
C ILE A 50 -9.90 6.39 13.17
N SER A 51 -9.03 5.43 12.90
CA SER A 51 -8.39 4.62 13.96
C SER A 51 -7.57 5.47 14.93
N VAL A 52 -6.79 6.44 14.43
CA VAL A 52 -6.01 7.35 15.29
C VAL A 52 -6.91 8.20 16.19
N PHE A 53 -8.03 8.72 15.67
CA PHE A 53 -8.97 9.50 16.47
C PHE A 53 -9.73 8.65 17.50
N ALA A 54 -10.03 7.39 17.17
CA ALA A 54 -10.79 6.50 18.04
C ALA A 54 -9.93 5.80 19.11
N GLU A 55 -8.71 5.39 18.75
CA GLU A 55 -7.86 4.48 19.54
C GLU A 55 -6.49 5.09 19.91
N GLY A 56 -6.21 6.30 19.41
CA GLY A 56 -4.97 7.03 19.65
C GLY A 56 -3.88 6.76 18.60
N PRO A 57 -2.85 7.62 18.53
CA PRO A 57 -1.83 7.59 17.46
C PRO A 57 -0.88 6.39 17.53
N PHE A 58 -0.81 5.70 18.68
CA PHE A 58 0.11 4.59 18.93
C PHE A 58 -0.57 3.23 19.12
N GLY A 59 -1.89 3.12 18.84
CA GLY A 59 -2.64 1.87 18.99
C GLY A 59 -2.02 0.71 18.21
N PHE A 60 -1.50 0.98 17.01
CA PHE A 60 -0.83 -0.01 16.17
C PHE A 60 0.40 -0.63 16.86
N TRP A 61 1.16 0.11 17.66
CA TRP A 61 2.39 -0.42 18.26
C TRP A 61 2.08 -1.54 19.26
N THR A 62 1.04 -1.32 20.08
CA THR A 62 0.56 -2.31 21.04
C THR A 62 0.18 -3.62 20.35
N GLU A 63 -0.47 -3.56 19.19
CA GLU A 63 -0.85 -4.75 18.43
C GLU A 63 0.35 -5.55 17.93
N HIS A 64 1.44 -4.89 17.53
CA HIS A 64 2.64 -5.57 17.06
C HIS A 64 3.44 -6.20 18.21
N THR A 65 3.36 -5.67 19.44
CA THR A 65 4.10 -6.21 20.59
C THR A 65 3.31 -7.20 21.44
N ARG A 66 2.01 -7.40 21.16
CA ARG A 66 1.11 -8.16 22.03
C ARG A 66 1.46 -9.64 22.14
N ASN A 67 1.90 -10.26 21.05
CA ASN A 67 2.22 -11.69 20.99
C ASN A 67 3.01 -12.03 19.71
N LEU A 68 3.37 -13.30 19.54
CA LEU A 68 4.10 -13.76 18.36
C LEU A 68 3.36 -13.55 17.04
N TRP A 69 2.03 -13.64 17.01
CA TRP A 69 1.23 -13.34 15.82
C TRP A 69 1.33 -11.86 15.44
N GLY A 70 1.28 -10.96 16.42
CA GLY A 70 1.49 -9.52 16.20
C GLY A 70 2.87 -9.22 15.59
N ASN A 71 3.92 -9.85 16.12
CA ASN A 71 5.26 -9.74 15.56
C ASN A 71 5.36 -10.30 14.14
N GLN A 72 4.75 -11.47 13.87
CA GLN A 72 4.76 -12.07 12.53
C GLN A 72 4.06 -11.16 11.52
N ILE A 73 2.87 -10.61 11.85
CA ILE A 73 2.15 -9.65 11.00
C ILE A 73 3.02 -8.43 10.72
N TRP A 74 3.75 -7.93 11.72
CA TRP A 74 4.69 -6.82 11.53
C TRP A 74 5.78 -7.15 10.52
N PHE A 75 6.42 -8.31 10.64
CA PHE A 75 7.43 -8.76 9.70
C PHE A 75 6.87 -8.92 8.29
N ASP A 76 5.68 -9.48 8.13
CA ASP A 76 5.03 -9.65 6.84
C ASP A 76 4.80 -8.30 6.14
N LEU A 77 4.36 -7.28 6.90
CA LEU A 77 4.19 -5.91 6.39
C LEU A 77 5.52 -5.28 5.95
N LEU A 78 6.56 -5.39 6.78
CA LEU A 78 7.88 -4.83 6.47
C LEU A 78 8.54 -5.53 5.27
N LEU A 79 8.42 -6.86 5.18
CA LEU A 79 8.91 -7.62 4.03
C LEU A 79 8.14 -7.25 2.76
N GLY A 80 6.82 -7.13 2.83
CA GLY A 80 5.98 -6.72 1.70
C GLY A 80 6.38 -5.34 1.16
N VAL A 81 6.53 -4.35 2.05
CA VAL A 81 7.01 -3.01 1.66
C VAL A 81 8.41 -3.06 1.09
N SER A 82 9.32 -3.84 1.68
CA SER A 82 10.72 -3.95 1.22
C SER A 82 10.82 -4.56 -0.19
N ILE A 83 10.08 -5.63 -0.44
CA ILE A 83 10.03 -6.29 -1.76
C ILE A 83 9.39 -5.34 -2.78
N GLY A 84 8.27 -4.72 -2.44
CA GLY A 84 7.62 -3.73 -3.29
C GLY A 84 8.57 -2.59 -3.65
N TRP A 85 9.24 -2.02 -2.66
CA TRP A 85 10.23 -0.96 -2.83
C TRP A 85 11.35 -1.38 -3.77
N TYR A 86 11.92 -2.58 -3.57
CA TYR A 86 12.98 -3.13 -4.42
C TYR A 86 12.56 -3.19 -5.89
N PHE A 87 11.35 -3.67 -6.19
CA PHE A 87 10.85 -3.75 -7.56
C PHE A 87 10.47 -2.39 -8.17
N ILE A 88 9.98 -1.46 -7.36
CA ILE A 88 9.57 -0.15 -7.86
C ILE A 88 10.76 0.79 -8.12
N LEU A 89 11.85 0.59 -7.38
CA LEU A 89 12.98 1.52 -7.33
C LEU A 89 13.60 1.82 -8.71
N PRO A 90 13.89 0.84 -9.59
CA PRO A 90 14.45 1.13 -10.91
C PRO A 90 13.52 2.00 -11.77
N ARG A 91 12.21 1.75 -11.70
CA ARG A 91 11.19 2.49 -12.45
C ARG A 91 11.05 3.92 -11.93
N ALA A 92 10.96 4.09 -10.61
CA ALA A 92 10.91 5.41 -9.98
C ALA A 92 12.15 6.27 -10.29
N ARG A 93 13.34 5.65 -10.36
CA ARG A 93 14.57 6.34 -10.77
C ARG A 93 14.54 6.75 -12.24
N LYS A 94 14.03 5.91 -13.13
CA LYS A 94 13.85 6.23 -14.55
C LYS A 94 12.93 7.45 -14.75
N GLU A 95 11.91 7.56 -13.91
CA GLU A 95 11.00 8.72 -13.87
C GLU A 95 11.53 9.91 -13.05
N LYS A 96 12.81 9.87 -12.64
CA LYS A 96 13.50 10.93 -11.88
C LYS A 96 12.77 11.33 -10.58
N MET A 97 12.03 10.40 -9.98
CA MET A 97 11.38 10.64 -8.70
C MET A 97 12.42 10.84 -7.59
N ASN A 98 12.16 11.75 -6.64
CA ASN A 98 13.01 11.92 -5.46
C ASN A 98 12.84 10.72 -4.51
N ILE A 99 13.69 9.71 -4.70
CA ILE A 99 13.62 8.44 -3.96
C ILE A 99 13.76 8.64 -2.46
N PHE A 100 14.63 9.56 -2.01
CA PHE A 100 14.85 9.79 -0.60
C PHE A 100 13.60 10.34 0.10
N LEU A 101 12.98 11.36 -0.50
CA LEU A 101 11.74 11.94 0.04
C LEU A 101 10.60 10.91 0.07
N TRP A 102 10.45 10.13 -1.00
CA TRP A 102 9.46 9.05 -1.02
C TRP A 102 9.76 7.98 0.02
N GLY A 103 11.03 7.66 0.28
CA GLY A 103 11.43 6.73 1.32
C GLY A 103 10.99 7.18 2.71
N ILE A 104 11.16 8.47 3.02
CA ILE A 104 10.68 9.05 4.28
C ILE A 104 9.16 8.90 4.40
N ILE A 105 8.41 9.26 3.35
CA ILE A 105 6.94 9.18 3.35
C ILE A 105 6.47 7.72 3.54
N VAL A 106 7.11 6.77 2.86
CA VAL A 106 6.77 5.34 2.98
C VAL A 106 7.10 4.81 4.38
N LEU A 107 8.27 5.13 4.93
CA LEU A 107 8.65 4.68 6.27
C LEU A 107 7.76 5.29 7.35
N SER A 108 7.28 6.53 7.18
CA SER A 108 6.43 7.19 8.16
C SER A 108 4.95 6.79 8.09
N SER A 109 4.49 6.24 6.96
CA SER A 109 3.05 5.99 6.72
C SER A 109 2.71 4.60 6.16
N GLY A 110 3.72 3.74 5.97
CA GLY A 110 3.59 2.39 5.44
C GLY A 110 2.91 2.36 4.06
N CYS A 111 1.88 1.53 3.94
CA CYS A 111 1.16 1.32 2.68
C CYS A 111 0.47 2.57 2.14
N ILE A 112 0.13 3.56 2.97
CA ILE A 112 -0.46 4.83 2.51
C ILE A 112 0.53 5.54 1.58
N GLY A 113 1.73 5.79 2.07
CA GLY A 113 2.81 6.42 1.30
C GLY A 113 3.26 5.56 0.12
N PHE A 114 3.31 4.23 0.30
CA PHE A 114 3.76 3.34 -0.76
C PHE A 114 2.79 3.31 -1.94
N THR A 115 1.48 3.21 -1.68
CA THR A 115 0.47 3.29 -2.73
C THR A 115 0.40 4.67 -3.38
N ALA A 116 0.61 5.76 -2.63
CA ALA A 116 0.76 7.10 -3.20
C ALA A 116 1.97 7.22 -4.15
N MET A 117 3.11 6.62 -3.77
CA MET A 117 4.30 6.57 -4.61
C MET A 117 4.03 5.79 -5.91
N VAL A 118 3.38 4.62 -5.81
CA VAL A 118 2.99 3.82 -6.98
C VAL A 118 2.07 4.62 -7.91
N ALA A 119 1.06 5.30 -7.35
CA ALA A 119 0.17 6.14 -8.13
C ALA A 119 0.93 7.25 -8.86
N ARG A 120 1.85 7.94 -8.18
CA ARG A 120 2.68 8.98 -8.80
C ARG A 120 3.55 8.41 -9.93
N LEU A 121 4.16 7.24 -9.72
CA LEU A 121 4.97 6.58 -10.74
C LEU A 121 4.13 6.29 -12.00
N LEU A 122 2.97 5.65 -11.84
CA LEU A 122 2.11 5.29 -12.96
C LEU A 122 1.57 6.53 -13.70
N TYR A 123 1.32 7.63 -13.00
CA TYR A 123 0.91 8.90 -13.60
C TYR A 123 2.03 9.52 -14.47
N LEU A 124 3.29 9.44 -14.02
CA LEU A 124 4.42 9.94 -14.80
C LEU A 124 4.69 9.05 -16.03
N GLU A 125 4.57 7.73 -15.87
CA GLU A 125 4.72 6.78 -16.98
C GLU A 125 3.61 6.97 -18.03
N SER A 126 2.36 7.25 -17.63
CA SER A 126 1.25 7.44 -18.58
C SER A 126 1.33 8.75 -19.37
N GLY A 127 2.01 9.76 -18.85
CA GLY A 127 2.25 11.02 -19.55
C GLY A 127 3.23 10.91 -20.73
N LYS A 128 3.95 9.78 -20.87
CA LYS A 128 4.92 9.53 -21.94
C LYS A 128 4.40 8.66 -23.09
N GLU A 129 3.18 8.13 -22.98
CA GLU A 129 2.54 7.33 -24.04
C GLU A 129 1.77 8.18 -25.08
N LEU A 130 2.14 9.47 -25.24
CA LEU A 130 1.58 10.39 -26.24
C LEU A 130 2.63 10.75 -27.31
#